data_AF-A0A7C5G3R1-F1
#
_entry.id   AF-A0A7C5G3R1-F1
#
_cell.length_a   1.000
_cell.length_b   1.000
_cell.length_c   1.000
_cell.angle_alpha   90.00
_cell.angle_beta   90.00
_cell.angle_gamma   90.00
#
_symmetry.space_group_name_H-M   'P 1'
#
loop_
_entity.id
_entity.type
_entity.pdbx_description
1 polymer ?
#
loop_
_entity_poly.entity_id
_entity_poly.type
_entity_poly.pdbx_seq_one_letter_code
_entity_poly.pdbx_strand_id
1 'polypeptide(L)'
;MDKKYIKNISSFLDHGDPDAVYRFWHDWVLQLFPQDNFSLLDRSFPLVRNLFEGEFPGYLACRTNYHDYQHTIDVFVAAVRLADGCLLSGLTLSAASVESILLAALFHDVGYIQEVEDPMGTGAKYTATHVRRSVDFLSREGSQFSIPPERCEQIGRLILGTDLSIPWDTLSVKDEEERLSTEILAAADLLGQMADRSYLEKLLFLYYEFKEAGVGGYESAFDILRKTAGFYGVIKNRLETTLQRVSHRAIHHFLRRTGENRDFYWESIVNQMQYLDSILDDDSQNFRKRLRRIDLESAELKEKARLASFGVHVAYDSP
;
A
#
# COMPACT_ATOMS: atom_id res chain seq x y z
N MET A 1 24.82 -1.35 -28.99
CA MET A 1 24.86 -1.76 -27.57
C MET A 1 23.48 -2.27 -27.24
N ASP A 2 23.33 -3.58 -27.06
CA ASP A 2 22.06 -4.15 -26.58
C ASP A 2 21.72 -3.47 -25.25
N LYS A 3 20.56 -2.82 -25.18
CA LYS A 3 19.99 -2.39 -23.91
C LYS A 3 19.71 -3.66 -23.12
N LYS A 4 20.69 -4.09 -22.31
CA LYS A 4 20.54 -5.20 -21.37
C LYS A 4 19.29 -4.90 -20.55
N TYR A 5 18.27 -5.74 -20.68
CA TYR A 5 17.03 -5.57 -19.93
C TYR A 5 17.37 -5.60 -18.44
N ILE A 6 17.32 -4.45 -17.76
CA ILE A 6 17.57 -4.37 -16.33
C ILE A 6 16.28 -4.79 -15.64
N LYS A 7 16.31 -5.99 -15.05
CA LYS A 7 15.19 -6.51 -14.25
C LYS A 7 14.88 -5.54 -13.12
N ASN A 8 13.60 -5.24 -12.93
CA ASN A 8 13.07 -4.41 -11.85
C ASN A 8 11.97 -5.18 -11.10
N ILE A 9 11.43 -4.59 -10.03
CA ILE A 9 10.43 -5.28 -9.19
C ILE A 9 9.17 -5.71 -9.95
N SER A 10 8.67 -4.88 -10.87
CA SER A 10 7.51 -5.19 -11.71
C SER A 10 7.76 -6.32 -12.72
N SER A 11 9.02 -6.76 -12.91
CA SER A 11 9.34 -7.87 -13.82
C SER A 11 9.06 -9.26 -13.21
N PHE A 12 8.71 -9.34 -11.93
CA PHE A 12 8.54 -10.61 -11.21
C PHE A 12 7.09 -11.05 -11.07
N LEU A 13 6.16 -10.11 -11.04
CA LEU A 13 4.73 -10.37 -10.88
C LEU A 13 3.97 -9.17 -11.44
N ASP A 14 2.94 -9.44 -12.25
CA ASP A 14 1.98 -8.41 -12.63
C ASP A 14 0.95 -8.27 -11.51
N HIS A 15 1.03 -7.16 -10.77
CA HIS A 15 0.13 -6.88 -9.67
C HIS A 15 -1.28 -6.47 -10.15
N GLY A 16 -1.45 -6.19 -11.45
CA GLY A 16 -2.75 -5.90 -12.06
C GLY A 16 -3.52 -7.13 -12.53
N ASP A 17 -2.93 -8.33 -12.40
CA ASP A 17 -3.58 -9.62 -12.67
C ASP A 17 -3.91 -10.33 -11.33
N PRO A 18 -5.17 -10.25 -10.85
CA PRO A 18 -5.58 -10.87 -9.59
C PRO A 18 -5.34 -12.38 -9.54
N ASP A 19 -5.42 -13.07 -10.68
CA ASP A 19 -5.18 -14.51 -10.74
C ASP A 19 -3.70 -14.83 -10.61
N ALA A 20 -2.82 -14.00 -11.19
CA ALA A 20 -1.38 -14.11 -11.00
C ALA A 20 -0.98 -13.86 -9.55
N VAL A 21 -1.56 -12.83 -8.91
CA VAL A 21 -1.31 -12.53 -7.49
C VAL A 21 -1.83 -13.65 -6.60
N TYR A 22 -3.04 -14.18 -6.87
CA TYR A 22 -3.61 -15.30 -6.13
C TYR A 22 -2.69 -16.53 -6.19
N ARG A 23 -2.28 -16.95 -7.39
CA ARG A 23 -1.34 -18.07 -7.56
C ARG A 23 -0.02 -17.81 -6.84
N PHE A 24 0.50 -16.59 -6.92
CA PHE A 24 1.79 -16.23 -6.30
C PHE A 24 1.80 -16.45 -4.79
N TRP A 25 0.82 -15.92 -4.05
CA TRP A 25 0.80 -16.10 -2.60
C TRP A 25 0.39 -17.52 -2.21
N HIS A 26 -0.55 -18.12 -2.94
CA HIS A 26 -1.06 -19.46 -2.66
C HIS A 26 0.03 -20.53 -2.82
N ASP A 27 0.76 -20.51 -3.95
CA ASP A 27 1.88 -21.43 -4.17
C ASP A 27 3.00 -21.21 -3.15
N TRP A 28 3.19 -19.96 -2.71
CA TRP A 28 4.19 -19.62 -1.69
C TRP A 28 3.84 -20.20 -0.32
N VAL A 29 2.61 -19.99 0.17
CA VAL A 29 2.21 -20.50 1.50
C VAL A 29 2.20 -22.02 1.52
N LEU A 30 1.76 -22.70 0.45
CA LEU A 30 1.75 -24.17 0.38
C LEU A 30 3.16 -24.77 0.39
N GLN A 31 4.15 -24.07 -0.17
CA GLN A 31 5.54 -24.53 -0.12
C GLN A 31 6.15 -24.43 1.28
N LEU A 32 5.76 -23.43 2.08
CA LEU A 32 6.30 -23.21 3.41
C LEU A 32 5.53 -23.93 4.52
N PHE A 33 4.21 -24.03 4.37
CA PHE A 33 3.28 -24.54 5.36
C PHE A 33 2.36 -25.61 4.75
N PRO A 34 2.91 -26.75 4.27
CA PRO A 34 2.15 -27.73 3.49
C PRO A 34 1.06 -28.47 4.29
N GLN A 35 1.03 -28.33 5.61
CA GLN A 35 0.04 -28.96 6.50
C GLN A 35 -1.00 -27.97 7.03
N ASP A 36 -0.80 -26.67 6.79
CA ASP A 36 -1.70 -25.61 7.22
C ASP A 36 -2.65 -25.25 6.07
N ASN A 37 -3.82 -24.71 6.42
CA ASN A 37 -4.74 -24.12 5.45
C ASN A 37 -4.82 -22.61 5.67
N PHE A 38 -4.98 -21.87 4.57
CA PHE A 38 -5.11 -20.42 4.57
C PHE A 38 -6.54 -20.03 4.18
N SER A 39 -7.53 -20.74 4.72
CA SER A 39 -8.91 -20.67 4.27
C SER A 39 -9.58 -19.32 4.51
N LEU A 40 -9.14 -18.56 5.53
CA LEU A 40 -9.62 -17.19 5.74
C LEU A 40 -9.10 -16.28 4.64
N LEU A 41 -7.85 -16.47 4.23
CA LEU A 41 -7.25 -15.69 3.15
C LEU A 41 -7.84 -16.06 1.79
N ASP A 42 -8.05 -17.34 1.50
CA ASP A 42 -8.74 -17.82 0.28
C ASP A 42 -10.12 -17.18 0.13
N ARG A 43 -10.86 -17.06 1.24
CA ARG A 43 -12.18 -16.42 1.26
C ARG A 43 -12.09 -14.90 1.12
N SER A 44 -11.13 -14.29 1.82
CA SER A 44 -11.04 -12.83 1.92
C SER A 44 -10.52 -12.18 0.64
N PHE A 45 -9.57 -12.82 -0.05
CA PHE A 45 -8.94 -12.26 -1.25
C PHE A 45 -9.94 -11.81 -2.33
N PRO A 46 -10.88 -12.65 -2.81
CA PRO A 46 -11.91 -12.21 -3.76
C PRO A 46 -12.96 -11.29 -3.13
N LEU A 47 -13.31 -11.46 -1.85
CA LEU A 47 -14.34 -10.62 -1.21
C LEU A 47 -13.87 -9.17 -0.99
N VAL A 48 -12.60 -8.97 -0.67
CA VAL A 48 -12.01 -7.63 -0.60
C VAL A 48 -12.03 -6.98 -1.97
N ARG A 49 -11.72 -7.71 -3.04
CA ARG A 49 -11.88 -7.20 -4.41
C ARG A 49 -13.30 -6.72 -4.68
N ASN A 50 -14.30 -7.55 -4.36
CA ASN A 50 -15.72 -7.18 -4.48
C ASN A 50 -16.05 -5.91 -3.69
N LEU A 51 -15.46 -5.71 -2.51
CA LEU A 51 -15.61 -4.49 -1.73
C LEU A 51 -15.07 -3.26 -2.47
N PHE A 52 -13.85 -3.34 -3.01
CA PHE A 52 -13.28 -2.24 -3.81
C PHE A 52 -14.06 -1.98 -5.11
N GLU A 53 -14.65 -3.00 -5.72
CA GLU A 53 -15.46 -2.89 -6.94
C GLU A 53 -16.91 -2.43 -6.66
N GLY A 54 -17.33 -2.33 -5.38
CA GLY A 54 -18.67 -1.90 -4.98
C GLY A 54 -19.74 -3.00 -5.08
N GLU A 55 -19.31 -4.26 -5.11
CA GLU A 55 -20.16 -5.45 -5.11
C GLU A 55 -20.40 -6.01 -3.70
N PHE A 56 -19.71 -5.47 -2.68
CA PHE A 56 -19.93 -5.83 -1.27
C PHE A 56 -21.12 -5.03 -0.67
N PRO A 57 -22.12 -5.69 -0.04
CA PRO A 57 -23.32 -5.02 0.46
C PRO A 57 -23.03 -3.92 1.48
N GLY A 58 -23.67 -2.76 1.32
CA GLY A 58 -23.56 -1.63 2.26
C GLY A 58 -22.44 -0.63 1.94
N TYR A 59 -21.62 -0.89 0.92
CA TYR A 59 -20.49 -0.02 0.56
C TYR A 59 -20.55 0.37 -0.91
N LEU A 60 -19.99 1.54 -1.20
CA LEU A 60 -19.80 2.03 -2.57
C LEU A 60 -18.49 1.46 -3.14
N ALA A 61 -18.38 1.46 -4.48
CA ALA A 61 -17.10 1.21 -5.12
C ALA A 61 -16.04 2.22 -4.62
N CYS A 62 -14.81 1.76 -4.50
CA CYS A 62 -13.66 2.60 -4.15
C CYS A 62 -13.55 3.75 -5.15
N ARG A 63 -13.40 4.98 -4.64
CA ARG A 63 -13.32 6.19 -5.46
C ARG A 63 -12.01 6.94 -5.26
N THR A 64 -11.21 6.65 -4.25
CA THR A 64 -9.82 7.12 -4.15
C THR A 64 -9.00 6.61 -5.34
N ASN A 65 -7.98 7.38 -5.74
CA ASN A 65 -7.11 7.06 -6.88
C ASN A 65 -5.67 6.74 -6.43
N TYR A 66 -5.31 7.13 -5.21
CA TYR A 66 -4.04 6.79 -4.58
C TYR A 66 -4.19 5.55 -3.69
N HIS A 67 -5.10 5.62 -2.71
CA HIS A 67 -5.43 4.51 -1.82
C HIS A 67 -6.51 3.63 -2.47
N ASP A 68 -6.14 2.92 -3.53
CA ASP A 68 -7.02 2.08 -4.34
C ASP A 68 -6.75 0.57 -4.16
N TYR A 69 -7.46 -0.27 -4.92
CA TYR A 69 -7.25 -1.72 -4.90
C TYR A 69 -5.83 -2.09 -5.37
N GLN A 70 -5.27 -1.36 -6.34
CA GLN A 70 -3.92 -1.64 -6.83
C GLN A 70 -2.89 -1.41 -5.72
N HIS A 71 -2.99 -0.32 -4.97
CA HIS A 71 -2.16 -0.08 -3.79
C HIS A 71 -2.30 -1.20 -2.76
N THR A 72 -3.54 -1.60 -2.45
CA THR A 72 -3.80 -2.74 -1.53
C THR A 72 -3.06 -4.00 -1.97
N ILE A 73 -3.07 -4.31 -3.27
CA ILE A 73 -2.35 -5.44 -3.83
C ILE A 73 -0.82 -5.25 -3.82
N ASP A 74 -0.31 -4.04 -4.06
CA ASP A 74 1.11 -3.73 -3.96
C ASP A 74 1.65 -3.99 -2.54
N VAL A 75 0.88 -3.58 -1.53
CA VAL A 75 1.17 -3.84 -0.11
C VAL A 75 1.07 -5.32 0.21
N PHE A 76 0.02 -6.00 -0.27
CA PHE A 76 -0.16 -7.44 -0.09
C PHE A 76 1.02 -8.25 -0.64
N VAL A 77 1.46 -7.97 -1.86
CA VAL A 77 2.62 -8.65 -2.45
C VAL A 77 3.92 -8.32 -1.70
N ALA A 78 4.09 -7.07 -1.25
CA ALA A 78 5.22 -6.71 -0.41
C ALA A 78 5.23 -7.48 0.91
N ALA A 79 4.07 -7.64 1.55
CA ALA A 79 3.92 -8.41 2.78
C ALA A 79 4.29 -9.89 2.59
N VAL A 80 3.85 -10.52 1.49
CA VAL A 80 4.27 -11.89 1.12
C VAL A 80 5.78 -12.00 1.01
N ARG A 81 6.41 -11.10 0.24
CA ARG A 81 7.86 -11.12 -0.01
C ARG A 81 8.67 -10.85 1.25
N LEU A 82 8.21 -9.94 2.11
CA LEU A 82 8.84 -9.63 3.39
C LEU A 82 8.70 -10.79 4.38
N ALA A 83 7.52 -11.40 4.50
CA ALA A 83 7.29 -12.56 5.35
C ALA A 83 8.17 -13.76 4.92
N ASP A 84 8.24 -14.05 3.62
CA ASP A 84 9.15 -15.07 3.08
C ASP A 84 10.60 -14.75 3.41
N GLY A 85 11.00 -13.50 3.19
CA GLY A 85 12.34 -13.02 3.49
C GLY A 85 12.71 -13.13 4.97
N CYS A 86 11.76 -12.84 5.86
CA CYS A 86 11.93 -12.97 7.30
C CYS A 86 12.17 -14.43 7.69
N LEU A 87 11.30 -15.35 7.23
CA LEU A 87 11.42 -16.79 7.47
C LEU A 87 12.75 -17.34 6.95
N LEU A 88 13.14 -16.97 5.72
CA LEU A 88 14.41 -17.38 5.10
C LEU A 88 15.64 -16.83 5.83
N SER A 89 15.49 -15.70 6.54
CA SER A 89 16.56 -15.12 7.36
C SER A 89 16.63 -15.69 8.78
N GLY A 90 15.76 -16.66 9.13
CA GLY A 90 15.74 -17.32 10.43
C GLY A 90 14.81 -16.67 11.47
N LEU A 91 13.99 -15.68 11.08
CA LEU A 91 12.92 -15.19 11.96
C LEU A 91 11.78 -16.20 12.00
N THR A 92 11.06 -16.25 13.11
CA THR A 92 9.97 -17.21 13.32
C THR A 92 8.62 -16.53 13.11
N LEU A 93 7.81 -17.11 12.22
CA LEU A 93 6.39 -16.80 12.03
C LEU A 93 5.64 -18.12 11.88
N SER A 94 4.56 -18.29 12.63
CA SER A 94 3.59 -19.37 12.42
C SER A 94 2.75 -19.13 11.16
N ALA A 95 2.15 -20.19 10.62
CA ALA A 95 1.20 -20.08 9.52
C ALA A 95 0.04 -19.11 9.85
N ALA A 96 -0.44 -19.13 11.10
CA ALA A 96 -1.47 -18.22 11.59
C ALA A 96 -1.02 -16.75 11.55
N SER A 97 0.20 -16.44 11.98
CA SER A 97 0.72 -15.06 11.91
C SER A 97 0.93 -14.60 10.47
N VAL A 98 1.40 -15.48 9.58
CA VAL A 98 1.50 -15.19 8.14
C VAL A 98 0.12 -14.87 7.55
N GLU A 99 -0.89 -15.69 7.83
CA GLU A 99 -2.25 -15.43 7.38
C GLU A 99 -2.80 -14.11 7.96
N SER A 100 -2.52 -13.78 9.23
CA SER A 100 -2.88 -12.48 9.83
C SER A 100 -2.21 -11.29 9.14
N ILE A 101 -0.92 -11.38 8.79
CA ILE A 101 -0.20 -10.33 8.07
C ILE A 101 -0.86 -10.08 6.71
N LEU A 102 -1.17 -11.14 5.98
CA LEU A 102 -1.76 -11.05 4.64
C LEU A 102 -3.20 -10.55 4.66
N LEU A 103 -4.01 -11.00 5.63
CA LEU A 103 -5.33 -10.43 5.86
C LEU A 103 -5.21 -8.94 6.22
N ALA A 104 -4.31 -8.56 7.13
CA ALA A 104 -4.11 -7.16 7.49
C ALA A 104 -3.72 -6.31 6.29
N ALA A 105 -2.88 -6.82 5.39
CA ALA A 105 -2.55 -6.13 4.13
C ALA A 105 -3.76 -5.93 3.22
N LEU A 106 -4.67 -6.90 3.10
CA LEU A 106 -5.91 -6.74 2.33
C LEU A 106 -6.87 -5.71 2.95
N PHE A 107 -6.87 -5.58 4.28
CA PHE A 107 -7.83 -4.74 5.00
C PHE A 107 -7.30 -3.37 5.42
N HIS A 108 -5.99 -3.08 5.34
CA HIS A 108 -5.41 -1.90 6.00
C HIS A 108 -6.05 -0.56 5.55
N ASP A 109 -6.46 -0.47 4.28
CA ASP A 109 -6.99 0.75 3.66
C ASP A 109 -8.48 0.72 3.32
N VAL A 110 -9.21 -0.33 3.70
CA VAL A 110 -10.66 -0.40 3.43
C VAL A 110 -11.44 0.72 4.11
N GLY A 111 -10.87 1.37 5.12
CA GLY A 111 -11.42 2.54 5.78
C GLY A 111 -11.63 3.76 4.88
N TYR A 112 -11.00 3.81 3.69
CA TYR A 112 -11.32 4.83 2.68
C TYR A 112 -12.67 4.57 1.99
N ILE A 113 -13.15 3.33 1.96
CA ILE A 113 -14.35 2.95 1.24
C ILE A 113 -15.58 3.52 1.97
N GLN A 114 -16.41 4.19 1.19
CA GLN A 114 -17.61 4.87 1.68
C GLN A 114 -18.73 3.86 1.89
N GLU A 115 -19.46 4.02 3.00
CA GLU A 115 -20.75 3.36 3.21
C GLU A 115 -21.80 4.01 2.28
N VAL A 116 -22.81 3.27 1.85
CA VAL A 116 -23.85 3.79 0.93
C VAL A 116 -24.64 4.97 1.51
N GLU A 117 -24.68 5.07 2.84
CA GLU A 117 -25.29 6.14 3.61
C GLU A 117 -24.48 7.44 3.62
N ASP A 118 -23.19 7.41 3.25
CA ASP A 118 -22.32 8.59 3.19
C ASP A 118 -21.66 8.76 1.79
N PRO A 119 -22.46 9.02 0.74
CA PRO A 119 -21.99 8.99 -0.65
C PRO A 119 -21.22 10.23 -1.09
N MET A 120 -21.11 11.26 -0.24
CA MET A 120 -20.51 12.54 -0.60
C MET A 120 -18.98 12.45 -0.63
N GLY A 121 -18.36 12.93 -1.71
CA GLY A 121 -16.91 12.85 -1.89
C GLY A 121 -16.45 11.53 -2.51
N THR A 122 -15.16 11.26 -2.37
CA THR A 122 -14.48 10.06 -2.91
C THR A 122 -14.07 9.07 -1.83
N GLY A 123 -14.30 9.40 -0.55
CA GLY A 123 -13.78 8.65 0.59
C GLY A 123 -12.45 9.20 1.12
N ALA A 124 -11.73 9.99 0.31
CA ALA A 124 -10.51 10.67 0.73
C ALA A 124 -10.71 11.55 1.98
N LYS A 125 -11.91 12.07 2.21
CA LYS A 125 -12.28 12.76 3.46
C LYS A 125 -11.99 11.97 4.74
N TYR A 126 -11.85 10.65 4.65
CA TYR A 126 -11.48 9.77 5.77
C TYR A 126 -9.97 9.64 5.99
N THR A 127 -9.11 10.36 5.26
CA THR A 127 -7.64 10.26 5.40
C THR A 127 -7.16 10.30 6.85
N ALA A 128 -7.74 11.15 7.72
CA ALA A 128 -7.32 11.25 9.12
C ALA A 128 -7.79 10.09 10.02
N THR A 129 -8.74 9.27 9.56
CA THR A 129 -9.38 8.21 10.35
C THR A 129 -9.42 6.85 9.64
N HIS A 130 -8.88 6.74 8.42
CA HIS A 130 -8.99 5.55 7.58
C HIS A 130 -8.45 4.31 8.29
N VAL A 131 -7.29 4.38 8.96
CA VAL A 131 -6.75 3.24 9.71
C VAL A 131 -7.73 2.76 10.78
N ARG A 132 -8.30 3.69 11.57
CA ARG A 132 -9.31 3.33 12.58
C ARG A 132 -10.57 2.77 11.95
N ARG A 133 -11.02 3.35 10.83
CA ARG A 133 -12.18 2.86 10.07
C ARG A 133 -11.94 1.45 9.51
N SER A 134 -10.73 1.10 9.09
CA SER A 134 -10.36 -0.27 8.68
C SER A 134 -10.47 -1.26 9.86
N VAL A 135 -10.04 -0.86 11.06
CA VAL A 135 -10.21 -1.67 12.28
C VAL A 135 -11.69 -1.82 12.65
N ASP A 136 -12.47 -0.75 12.55
CA ASP A 136 -13.90 -0.77 12.84
C ASP A 136 -14.67 -1.61 11.79
N PHE A 137 -14.24 -1.58 10.51
CA PHE A 137 -14.76 -2.44 9.45
C PHE A 137 -14.59 -3.92 9.80
N LEU A 138 -13.39 -4.35 10.23
CA LEU A 138 -13.17 -5.75 10.64
C LEU A 138 -14.05 -6.17 11.81
N SER A 139 -14.30 -5.26 12.75
CA SER A 139 -15.15 -5.52 13.91
C SER A 139 -16.62 -5.69 13.51
N ARG A 140 -17.07 -4.96 12.49
CA ARG A 140 -18.47 -4.98 12.00
C ARG A 140 -18.72 -6.10 10.98
N GLU A 141 -17.81 -6.27 10.03
CA GLU A 141 -17.99 -7.13 8.85
C GLU A 141 -17.20 -8.43 8.89
N GLY A 142 -16.33 -8.64 9.89
CA GLY A 142 -15.44 -9.81 9.96
C GLY A 142 -16.15 -11.16 9.79
N SER A 143 -17.40 -11.28 10.25
CA SER A 143 -18.20 -12.50 10.07
C SER A 143 -18.54 -12.79 8.60
N GLN A 144 -18.68 -11.78 7.73
CA GLN A 144 -18.89 -11.95 6.28
C GLN A 144 -17.69 -12.63 5.63
N PHE A 145 -16.49 -12.37 6.15
CA PHE A 145 -15.23 -13.02 5.77
C PHE A 145 -14.96 -14.30 6.59
N SER A 146 -15.84 -14.62 7.54
CA SER A 146 -15.71 -15.72 8.50
C SER A 146 -14.46 -15.67 9.36
N ILE A 147 -13.96 -14.46 9.59
CA ILE A 147 -12.87 -14.18 10.50
C ILE A 147 -13.46 -14.13 11.92
N PRO A 148 -12.97 -14.97 12.87
CA PRO A 148 -13.44 -14.93 14.25
C PRO A 148 -13.15 -13.58 14.92
N PRO A 149 -13.98 -13.12 15.88
CA PRO A 149 -13.79 -11.81 16.53
C PRO A 149 -12.39 -11.58 17.13
N GLU A 150 -11.83 -12.58 17.82
CA GLU A 150 -10.47 -12.54 18.36
C GLU A 150 -9.38 -12.34 17.28
N ARG A 151 -9.63 -12.88 16.08
CA ARG A 151 -8.75 -12.73 14.93
C ARG A 151 -8.94 -11.37 14.26
N CYS A 152 -10.16 -10.84 14.21
CA CYS A 152 -10.41 -9.45 13.80
C CYS A 152 -9.68 -8.45 14.70
N GLU A 153 -9.73 -8.64 16.02
CA GLU A 153 -9.00 -7.79 16.98
C GLU A 153 -7.49 -7.85 16.75
N GLN A 154 -6.95 -9.06 16.50
CA GLN A 154 -5.54 -9.23 16.16
C GLN A 154 -5.19 -8.47 14.88
N ILE A 155 -5.89 -8.73 13.77
CA ILE A 155 -5.65 -8.06 12.49
C ILE A 155 -5.76 -6.54 12.63
N GLY A 156 -6.73 -6.06 13.42
CA GLY A 156 -6.88 -4.64 13.72
C GLY A 156 -5.65 -4.03 14.42
N ARG A 157 -5.02 -4.74 15.36
CA ARG A 157 -3.77 -4.29 15.99
C ARG A 157 -2.59 -4.22 15.01
N LEU A 158 -2.53 -5.14 14.05
CA LEU A 158 -1.52 -5.09 12.98
C LEU A 158 -1.74 -3.84 12.11
N ILE A 159 -2.98 -3.60 11.68
CA ILE A 159 -3.36 -2.43 10.85
C ILE A 159 -3.01 -1.12 11.55
N LEU A 160 -3.18 -0.99 12.87
CA LEU A 160 -2.75 0.21 13.60
C LEU A 160 -1.25 0.55 13.44
N GLY A 161 -0.41 -0.41 13.06
CA GLY A 161 1.00 -0.18 12.76
C GLY A 161 1.26 0.65 11.49
N THR A 162 0.29 0.75 10.58
CA THR A 162 0.41 1.58 9.36
C THR A 162 0.12 3.05 9.63
N ASP A 163 -0.51 3.38 10.78
CA ASP A 163 -0.77 4.77 11.15
C ASP A 163 0.52 5.49 11.55
N LEU A 164 0.99 6.38 10.68
CA LEU A 164 2.19 7.20 10.93
C LEU A 164 2.00 8.23 12.04
N SER A 165 0.76 8.54 12.44
CA SER A 165 0.47 9.47 13.53
C SER A 165 0.57 8.81 14.92
N ILE A 166 0.48 7.47 14.98
CA ILE A 166 0.61 6.73 16.23
C ILE A 166 2.10 6.47 16.52
N PRO A 167 2.62 6.89 17.69
CA PRO A 167 3.98 6.56 18.08
C PRO A 167 4.16 5.05 18.22
N TRP A 168 5.18 4.51 17.56
CA TRP A 168 5.39 3.06 17.45
C TRP A 168 5.40 2.32 18.80
N ASP A 169 6.05 2.90 19.80
CA ASP A 169 6.18 2.29 21.14
C ASP A 169 4.88 2.31 21.96
N THR A 170 3.82 2.95 21.44
CA THR A 170 2.49 2.96 22.06
C THR A 170 1.55 1.90 21.48
N LEU A 171 1.97 1.21 20.41
CA LEU A 171 1.18 0.13 19.81
C LEU A 171 1.06 -1.04 20.79
N SER A 172 -0.17 -1.49 21.01
CA SER A 172 -0.44 -2.70 21.79
C SER A 172 -0.18 -3.92 20.92
N VAL A 173 0.75 -4.77 21.36
CA VAL A 173 1.05 -6.05 20.73
C VAL A 173 1.00 -7.14 21.80
N LYS A 174 0.45 -8.30 21.44
CA LYS A 174 0.29 -9.43 22.38
C LYS A 174 1.64 -10.06 22.77
N ASP A 175 2.50 -10.29 21.78
CA ASP A 175 3.77 -11.00 21.93
C ASP A 175 4.75 -10.59 20.81
N GLU A 176 5.94 -11.18 20.83
CA GLU A 176 7.02 -10.86 19.89
C GLU A 176 6.69 -11.23 18.43
N GLU A 177 5.87 -12.27 18.24
CA GLU A 177 5.47 -12.71 16.91
C GLU A 177 4.43 -11.75 16.32
N GLU A 178 3.49 -11.26 17.14
CA GLU A 178 2.57 -10.18 16.76
C GLU A 178 3.32 -8.87 16.47
N ARG A 179 4.34 -8.53 17.27
CA ARG A 179 5.22 -7.38 17.02
C ARG A 179 5.91 -7.48 15.67
N LEU A 180 6.50 -8.64 15.36
CA LEU A 180 7.13 -8.88 14.05
C LEU A 180 6.10 -8.78 12.91
N SER A 181 4.88 -9.29 13.12
CA SER A 181 3.80 -9.21 12.14
C SER A 181 3.39 -7.76 11.83
N THR A 182 3.28 -6.93 12.87
CA THR A 182 3.03 -5.48 12.73
C THR A 182 4.18 -4.77 12.02
N GLU A 183 5.43 -5.12 12.31
CA GLU A 183 6.60 -4.57 11.59
C GLU A 183 6.56 -4.91 10.10
N ILE A 184 6.24 -6.17 9.75
CA ILE A 184 6.16 -6.62 8.36
C ILE A 184 5.07 -5.85 7.61
N LEU A 185 3.88 -5.70 8.18
CA LEU A 185 2.80 -4.95 7.54
C LEU A 185 3.17 -3.47 7.34
N ALA A 186 3.68 -2.81 8.38
CA ALA A 186 4.06 -1.41 8.30
C ALA A 186 5.20 -1.16 7.29
N ALA A 187 6.15 -2.10 7.18
CA ALA A 187 7.19 -2.03 6.15
C ALA A 187 6.64 -2.32 4.76
N ALA A 188 5.72 -3.29 4.63
CA ALA A 188 5.09 -3.66 3.37
C ALA A 188 4.30 -2.49 2.76
N ASP A 189 3.59 -1.74 3.60
CA ASP A 189 2.83 -0.56 3.20
C ASP A 189 3.76 0.50 2.56
N LEU A 190 4.78 0.91 3.31
CA LEU A 190 5.75 1.91 2.85
C LEU A 190 6.55 1.44 1.63
N LEU A 191 7.02 0.20 1.62
CA LEU A 191 7.83 -0.34 0.51
C LEU A 191 6.97 -0.60 -0.73
N GLY A 192 5.78 -1.15 -0.58
CA GLY A 192 4.83 -1.40 -1.67
C GLY A 192 4.44 -0.10 -2.36
N GLN A 193 4.07 0.91 -1.58
CA GLN A 193 3.74 2.24 -2.06
C GLN A 193 4.90 2.89 -2.82
N MET A 194 6.08 2.97 -2.20
CA MET A 194 7.21 3.72 -2.77
C MET A 194 7.97 2.93 -3.84
N ALA A 195 7.74 1.64 -4.02
CA ALA A 195 8.33 0.86 -5.11
C ALA A 195 7.41 0.78 -6.34
N ASP A 196 6.16 1.23 -6.25
CA ASP A 196 5.23 1.28 -7.39
C ASP A 196 5.87 2.04 -8.54
N ARG A 197 5.92 1.42 -9.71
CA ARG A 197 6.48 2.03 -10.92
C ARG A 197 5.84 3.40 -11.18
N SER A 198 4.57 3.61 -10.88
CA SER A 198 3.82 4.84 -11.09
C SER A 198 3.76 5.76 -9.85
N TYR A 199 4.58 5.52 -8.83
CA TYR A 199 4.55 6.26 -7.56
C TYR A 199 4.55 7.79 -7.75
N LEU A 200 5.45 8.35 -8.57
CA LEU A 200 5.53 9.80 -8.77
C LEU A 200 4.29 10.36 -9.46
N GLU A 201 3.72 9.66 -10.43
CA GLU A 201 2.42 9.99 -11.00
C GLU A 201 1.32 9.93 -9.94
N LYS A 202 1.31 8.88 -9.10
CA LYS A 202 0.31 8.67 -8.06
C LYS A 202 0.32 9.78 -7.01
N LEU A 203 1.47 10.36 -6.67
CA LEU A 203 1.55 11.50 -5.74
C LEU A 203 0.64 12.67 -6.13
N LEU A 204 0.37 12.89 -7.42
CA LEU A 204 -0.57 13.93 -7.85
C LEU A 204 -2.00 13.61 -7.38
N PHE A 205 -2.39 12.32 -7.38
CA PHE A 205 -3.67 11.88 -6.82
C PHE A 205 -3.72 11.95 -5.30
N LEU A 206 -2.61 11.66 -4.62
CA LEU A 206 -2.51 11.88 -3.17
C LEU A 206 -2.78 13.34 -2.81
N TYR A 207 -2.30 14.29 -3.62
CA TYR A 207 -2.60 15.71 -3.42
C TYR A 207 -4.10 16.01 -3.54
N TYR A 208 -4.80 15.42 -4.52
CA TYR A 208 -6.25 15.59 -4.66
C TYR A 208 -7.02 15.00 -3.47
N GLU A 209 -6.59 13.84 -2.97
CA GLU A 209 -7.15 13.23 -1.78
C GLU A 209 -6.93 14.10 -0.54
N PHE A 210 -5.73 14.65 -0.37
CA PHE A 210 -5.42 15.60 0.71
C PHE A 210 -6.25 16.89 0.62
N LYS A 211 -6.54 17.39 -0.59
CA LYS A 211 -7.43 18.54 -0.77
C LYS A 211 -8.84 18.25 -0.32
N GLU A 212 -9.41 17.10 -0.69
CA GLU A 212 -10.74 16.69 -0.20
C GLU A 212 -10.74 16.51 1.32
N ALA A 213 -9.69 15.91 1.87
CA ALA A 213 -9.54 15.65 3.31
C ALA A 213 -9.27 16.91 4.15
N GLY A 214 -9.02 18.06 3.52
CA GLY A 214 -8.61 19.27 4.23
C GLY A 214 -7.23 19.13 4.90
N VAL A 215 -6.38 18.23 4.42
CA VAL A 215 -5.00 18.07 4.90
C VAL A 215 -4.20 19.29 4.44
N GLY A 216 -3.81 20.11 5.41
CA GLY A 216 -3.04 21.33 5.17
C GLY A 216 -1.60 21.05 4.74
N GLY A 217 -0.89 22.10 4.36
CA GLY A 217 0.54 21.99 4.07
C GLY A 217 0.89 21.44 2.68
N TYR A 218 -0.06 21.40 1.73
CA TYR A 218 0.20 21.13 0.31
C TYR A 218 -0.54 22.15 -0.58
N GLU A 219 0.22 22.94 -1.34
CA GLU A 219 -0.32 24.07 -2.09
C GLU A 219 -0.75 23.69 -3.51
N SER A 220 -0.03 22.75 -4.14
CA SER A 220 -0.18 22.34 -5.54
C SER A 220 0.21 20.88 -5.75
N ALA A 221 -0.11 20.34 -6.92
CA ALA A 221 0.33 19.00 -7.33
C ALA A 221 1.86 18.95 -7.57
N PHE A 222 2.49 20.09 -7.84
CA PHE A 222 3.96 20.20 -7.82
C PHE A 222 4.52 20.26 -6.39
N ASP A 223 3.84 20.95 -5.48
CA ASP A 223 4.29 21.08 -4.09
C ASP A 223 4.32 19.73 -3.36
N ILE A 224 3.40 18.81 -3.65
CA ILE A 224 3.47 17.45 -3.09
C ILE A 224 4.73 16.71 -3.56
N LEU A 225 5.10 16.80 -4.85
CA LEU A 225 6.35 16.22 -5.37
C LEU A 225 7.57 16.80 -4.64
N ARG A 226 7.61 18.13 -4.48
CA ARG A 226 8.69 18.82 -3.75
C ARG A 226 8.79 18.35 -2.30
N LYS A 227 7.66 18.22 -1.61
CA LYS A 227 7.60 17.80 -0.20
C LYS A 227 7.89 16.31 -0.01
N THR A 228 7.66 15.48 -1.03
CA THR A 228 8.01 14.06 -1.00
C THR A 228 9.50 13.83 -0.74
N ALA A 229 10.41 14.69 -1.21
CA ALA A 229 11.84 14.54 -0.90
C ALA A 229 12.13 14.59 0.62
N GLY A 230 11.48 15.51 1.34
CA GLY A 230 11.58 15.60 2.80
C GLY A 230 10.86 14.43 3.50
N PHE A 231 9.69 14.06 2.99
CA PHE A 231 8.94 12.91 3.50
C PHE A 231 9.70 11.59 3.36
N TYR A 232 10.41 11.39 2.23
CA TYR A 232 11.27 10.23 2.02
C TYR A 232 12.35 10.11 3.10
N GLY A 233 12.95 11.20 3.56
CA GLY A 233 13.90 11.19 4.67
C GLY A 233 13.29 10.63 5.97
N VAL A 234 12.05 11.00 6.27
CA VAL A 234 11.30 10.48 7.43
C VAL A 234 11.00 8.99 7.27
N ILE A 235 10.50 8.58 6.10
CA ILE A 235 10.16 7.18 5.81
C ILE A 235 11.41 6.30 5.84
N LYS A 236 12.50 6.74 5.20
CA LYS A 236 13.80 6.06 5.24
C LYS A 236 14.28 5.89 6.68
N ASN A 237 14.22 6.95 7.50
CA ASN A 237 14.59 6.84 8.90
C ASN A 237 13.73 5.81 9.65
N ARG A 238 12.41 5.78 9.43
CA ARG A 238 11.51 4.79 10.04
C ARG A 238 11.85 3.36 9.60
N LEU A 239 12.11 3.15 8.32
CA LEU A 239 12.50 1.85 7.76
C LEU A 239 13.85 1.36 8.32
N GLU A 240 14.80 2.26 8.53
CA GLU A 240 16.17 1.97 8.98
C GLU A 240 16.34 1.96 10.50
N THR A 241 15.32 2.35 11.27
CA THR A 241 15.38 2.37 12.74
C THR A 241 14.25 1.53 13.34
N THR A 242 13.01 2.00 13.24
CA THR A 242 11.81 1.36 13.78
C THR A 242 11.55 0.00 13.15
N LEU A 243 11.70 -0.11 11.83
CA LEU A 243 11.35 -1.31 11.05
C LEU A 243 12.59 -2.08 10.53
N GLN A 244 13.79 -1.72 10.99
CA GLN A 244 15.08 -2.21 10.46
C GLN A 244 15.20 -3.75 10.45
N ARG A 245 14.47 -4.42 11.35
CA ARG A 245 14.46 -5.88 11.44
C ARG A 245 13.93 -6.55 10.17
N VAL A 246 13.00 -5.88 9.48
CA VAL A 246 12.22 -6.44 8.36
C VAL A 246 12.43 -5.71 7.04
N SER A 247 12.75 -4.41 7.04
CA SER A 247 12.73 -3.55 5.84
C SER A 247 13.54 -4.06 4.64
N HIS A 248 14.64 -4.77 4.87
CA HIS A 248 15.49 -5.33 3.80
C HIS A 248 15.27 -6.83 3.54
N ARG A 249 14.31 -7.47 4.20
CA ARG A 249 14.20 -8.94 4.18
C ARG A 249 13.75 -9.50 2.84
N ALA A 250 13.09 -8.71 2.01
CA ALA A 250 12.71 -9.12 0.66
C ALA A 250 13.93 -9.56 -0.20
N ILE A 251 15.16 -9.13 0.12
CA ILE A 251 16.37 -9.62 -0.55
C ILE A 251 16.51 -11.15 -0.46
N HIS A 252 16.15 -11.75 0.68
CA HIS A 252 16.24 -13.20 0.90
C HIS A 252 15.18 -13.94 0.08
N HIS A 253 13.98 -13.36 -0.07
CA HIS A 253 12.96 -13.85 -0.98
C HIS A 253 13.49 -13.86 -2.43
N PHE A 254 13.98 -12.73 -2.93
CA PHE A 254 14.46 -12.66 -4.31
C PHE A 254 15.64 -13.60 -4.57
N LEU A 255 16.58 -13.70 -3.63
CA LEU A 255 17.70 -14.63 -3.72
C LEU A 255 17.23 -16.07 -3.80
N ARG A 256 16.35 -16.50 -2.88
CA ARG A 256 15.90 -17.89 -2.82
C ARG A 256 14.99 -18.28 -3.97
N ARG A 257 14.05 -17.40 -4.34
CA ARG A 257 12.99 -17.69 -5.32
C ARG A 257 13.41 -17.45 -6.75
N THR A 258 14.40 -16.57 -6.98
CA THR A 258 14.74 -16.11 -8.33
C THR A 258 16.23 -16.14 -8.64
N GLY A 259 17.09 -16.37 -7.63
CA GLY A 259 18.56 -16.33 -7.77
C GLY A 259 19.16 -14.92 -7.75
N GLU A 260 18.35 -13.88 -7.57
CA GLU A 260 18.77 -12.48 -7.61
C GLU A 260 19.05 -11.96 -6.20
N ASN A 261 20.31 -11.70 -5.87
CA ASN A 261 20.70 -11.13 -4.57
C ASN A 261 20.59 -9.59 -4.58
N ARG A 262 19.37 -9.07 -4.72
CA ARG A 262 19.10 -7.63 -4.87
C ARG A 262 17.87 -7.23 -4.08
N ASP A 263 17.92 -6.05 -3.48
CA ASP A 263 16.75 -5.44 -2.84
C ASP A 263 15.97 -4.61 -3.86
N PHE A 264 15.12 -5.28 -4.64
CA PHE A 264 14.37 -4.63 -5.72
C PHE A 264 13.38 -3.57 -5.22
N TYR A 265 12.91 -3.64 -3.96
CA TYR A 265 12.10 -2.58 -3.38
C TYR A 265 12.95 -1.33 -3.19
N TRP A 266 14.09 -1.48 -2.49
CA TRP A 266 14.97 -0.34 -2.21
C TRP A 266 15.57 0.28 -3.46
N GLU A 267 16.00 -0.53 -4.42
CA GLU A 267 16.48 -0.05 -5.72
C GLU A 267 15.40 0.75 -6.46
N SER A 268 14.14 0.30 -6.44
CA SER A 268 13.04 1.01 -7.09
C SER A 268 12.79 2.36 -6.43
N ILE A 269 12.75 2.39 -5.09
CA ILE A 269 12.58 3.62 -4.31
C ILE A 269 13.71 4.62 -4.59
N VAL A 270 14.97 4.18 -4.54
CA VAL A 270 16.12 5.03 -4.83
C VAL A 270 16.06 5.60 -6.25
N ASN A 271 15.74 4.76 -7.25
CA ASN A 271 15.60 5.22 -8.63
C ASN A 271 14.49 6.26 -8.79
N GLN A 272 13.38 6.11 -8.08
CA GLN A 272 12.29 7.08 -8.12
C GLN A 272 12.68 8.40 -7.46
N MET A 273 13.40 8.37 -6.33
CA MET A 273 13.86 9.59 -5.66
C MET A 273 14.90 10.32 -6.52
N GLN A 274 15.84 9.61 -7.13
CA GLN A 274 16.77 10.20 -8.10
C GLN A 274 16.05 10.81 -9.31
N TYR A 275 14.98 10.17 -9.78
CA TYR A 275 14.18 10.72 -10.87
C TYR A 275 13.38 11.95 -10.42
N LEU A 276 12.84 11.95 -9.20
CA LEU A 276 12.19 13.11 -8.60
C LEU A 276 13.16 14.30 -8.48
N ASP A 277 14.36 14.09 -7.94
CA ASP A 277 15.40 15.13 -7.86
C ASP A 277 15.65 15.73 -9.25
N SER A 278 15.80 14.88 -10.27
CA SER A 278 16.00 15.35 -11.64
C SER A 278 14.81 16.15 -12.21
N ILE A 279 13.58 15.94 -11.73
CA ILE A 279 12.39 16.72 -12.09
C ILE A 279 12.41 18.07 -11.35
N LEU A 280 12.77 18.07 -10.07
CA LEU A 280 12.82 19.29 -9.25
C LEU A 280 13.95 20.23 -9.67
N ASP A 281 15.06 19.69 -10.20
CA ASP A 281 16.21 20.45 -10.69
C ASP A 281 16.03 21.01 -12.12
N ASP A 282 14.95 20.64 -12.83
CA ASP A 282 14.68 21.05 -14.22
C ASP A 282 13.43 21.93 -14.29
N ASP A 283 13.64 23.25 -14.25
CA ASP A 283 12.59 24.25 -14.43
C ASP A 283 12.26 24.54 -15.90
N SER A 284 12.98 23.94 -16.85
CA SER A 284 12.83 24.22 -18.28
C SER A 284 11.67 23.48 -18.94
N GLN A 285 11.14 22.44 -18.28
CA GLN A 285 10.06 21.60 -18.78
C GLN A 285 8.98 21.43 -17.72
N ASN A 286 7.72 21.47 -18.16
CA ASN A 286 6.61 21.10 -17.30
C ASN A 286 6.75 19.65 -16.79
N PHE A 287 6.76 19.47 -15.48
CA PHE A 287 7.00 18.16 -14.83
C PHE A 287 6.02 17.07 -15.30
N ARG A 288 4.77 17.41 -15.65
CA ARG A 288 3.78 16.45 -16.14
C ARG A 288 4.22 15.77 -17.44
N LYS A 289 4.99 16.44 -18.29
CA LYS A 289 5.56 15.85 -19.53
C LYS A 289 6.67 14.84 -19.26
N ARG A 290 7.21 14.83 -18.03
CA ARG A 290 8.25 13.92 -17.56
C ARG A 290 7.67 12.70 -16.83
N LEU A 291 6.45 12.79 -16.34
CA LEU A 291 5.72 11.70 -15.70
C LEU A 291 4.83 11.00 -16.76
N ARG A 292 5.28 9.85 -17.27
CA ARG A 292 4.74 9.23 -18.51
C ARG A 292 4.07 7.88 -18.31
N ARG A 293 3.96 7.39 -17.07
CA ARG A 293 3.40 6.06 -16.79
C ARG A 293 1.87 6.07 -16.69
N ILE A 294 1.28 7.25 -16.54
CA ILE A 294 -0.16 7.52 -16.53
C ILE A 294 -0.44 8.67 -17.51
N ASP A 295 -1.58 8.63 -18.20
CA ASP A 295 -2.10 9.79 -18.94
C ASP A 295 -2.63 10.84 -17.95
N LEU A 296 -1.69 11.61 -17.38
CA LEU A 296 -1.98 12.59 -16.33
C LEU A 296 -2.93 13.69 -16.79
N GLU A 297 -2.85 14.13 -18.05
CA GLU A 297 -3.73 15.18 -18.56
C GLU A 297 -5.20 14.75 -18.51
N SER A 298 -5.50 13.55 -19.02
CA SER A 298 -6.85 12.99 -18.96
C SER A 298 -7.28 12.67 -17.53
N ALA A 299 -6.39 12.08 -16.74
CA ALA A 299 -6.72 11.61 -15.39
C ALA A 299 -6.94 12.76 -14.40
N GLU A 300 -6.06 13.77 -14.36
CA GLU A 300 -6.23 14.93 -13.49
C GLU A 300 -7.46 15.77 -13.89
N LEU A 301 -7.77 15.86 -15.19
CA LEU A 301 -8.96 16.58 -15.65
C LEU A 301 -10.25 15.91 -15.14
N LYS A 302 -10.34 14.58 -15.28
CA LYS A 302 -11.46 13.79 -14.73
C LYS A 302 -11.55 13.96 -13.22
N GLU A 303 -10.40 13.93 -12.53
CA GLU A 303 -10.38 14.01 -11.08
C GLU A 303 -10.84 15.37 -10.55
N LYS A 304 -10.35 16.47 -11.15
CA LYS A 304 -10.79 17.81 -10.79
C LYS A 304 -12.28 18.03 -11.06
N ALA A 305 -12.78 17.54 -12.21
CA ALA A 305 -14.20 17.63 -12.53
C ALA A 305 -15.06 16.87 -11.51
N ARG A 306 -14.59 15.68 -11.10
CA ARG A 306 -15.22 14.86 -10.06
C ARG A 306 -15.23 15.59 -8.71
N LEU A 307 -14.09 16.08 -8.25
CA LEU A 307 -14.00 16.84 -6.99
C LEU A 307 -14.85 18.11 -6.99
N ALA A 308 -14.89 18.84 -8.10
CA ALA A 308 -15.72 20.03 -8.24
C ALA A 308 -17.23 19.70 -8.10
N SER A 309 -17.66 18.51 -8.52
CA SER A 309 -19.04 18.04 -8.31
C SER A 309 -19.41 17.86 -6.83
N PHE A 310 -18.41 17.72 -5.95
CA PHE A 310 -18.55 17.66 -4.50
C PHE A 310 -18.24 19.00 -3.79
N GLY A 311 -18.05 20.08 -4.55
CA GLY A 311 -17.69 21.40 -4.01
C GLY A 311 -16.21 21.55 -3.61
N VAL A 312 -15.35 20.61 -3.96
CA VAL A 312 -13.90 20.69 -3.74
C VAL A 312 -13.25 21.27 -4.99
N HIS A 313 -12.86 22.54 -4.92
CA HIS A 313 -12.22 23.23 -6.04
C HIS A 313 -10.70 23.20 -5.93
N VAL A 314 -10.04 22.61 -6.93
CA VAL A 314 -8.59 22.56 -7.02
C VAL A 314 -8.13 23.38 -8.23
N ALA A 315 -7.30 24.40 -7.98
CA ALA A 315 -6.77 25.25 -9.04
C ALA A 315 -5.88 24.46 -10.01
N TYR A 316 -5.76 24.96 -11.24
CA TYR A 316 -4.71 24.47 -12.14
C TYR A 316 -3.39 25.12 -11.71
N ASP A 317 -2.40 24.29 -11.38
CA ASP A 317 -1.03 24.80 -11.23
C ASP A 317 -0.62 25.38 -12.58
N SER A 318 -0.13 26.63 -12.58
CA SER A 318 0.41 27.20 -13.83
C SER A 318 1.58 26.34 -14.33
N PRO A 319 1.74 26.20 -15.66
CA PRO A 319 2.71 25.27 -16.25
C PRO A 319 4.14 25.39 -15.77
#